data_AF-A0A6B2UPQ0-F1
#
_entry.id   AF-A0A6B2UPQ0-F1
#
_cell.length_a   1.000
_cell.length_b   1.000
_cell.length_c   1.000
_cell.angle_alpha   90.00
_cell.angle_beta   90.00
_cell.angle_gamma   90.00
#
_symmetry.space_group_name_H-M   'P 1'
#
loop_
_entity.id
_entity.type
_entity.pdbx_description
1 polymer ?
#
loop_
_entity_poly.entity_id
_entity_poly.type
_entity_poly.pdbx_seq_one_letter_code
_entity_poly.pdbx_strand_id
1 'polypeptide(L)'
;MTRSIPAYAVADTLTDTGHPSSTHRHTWAPGHRVHQASPRTVRLWHDGPDEQQHLDLYAAVLRAAGYIVIAEHPRGQRPRLRVTHR
;
A
#
# COMPACT_ATOMS: atom_id res chain seq x y z
N MET A 1 21.35 -12.82 -1.72
CA MET A 1 21.28 -11.35 -1.60
C MET A 1 19.83 -10.99 -1.27
N THR A 2 19.55 -10.47 -0.08
CA THR A 2 18.16 -10.22 0.34
C THR A 2 17.72 -8.85 -0.17
N ARG A 3 16.85 -8.85 -1.18
CA ARG A 3 16.39 -7.66 -1.89
C ARG A 3 15.52 -6.78 -0.97
N SER A 4 15.84 -5.50 -0.85
CA SER A 4 15.01 -4.52 -0.15
C SER A 4 13.78 -4.17 -0.99
N ILE A 5 12.73 -3.68 -0.34
CA ILE A 5 11.50 -3.24 -1.00
C ILE A 5 11.30 -1.78 -0.65
N PRO A 6 11.65 -0.86 -1.55
CA PRO A 6 11.42 0.54 -1.29
C PRO A 6 9.91 0.85 -1.42
N ALA A 7 9.43 1.76 -0.58
CA ALA A 7 8.04 2.20 -0.56
C ALA A 7 7.58 2.78 -1.90
N TYR A 8 8.48 3.48 -2.61
CA TYR A 8 8.16 4.03 -3.93
C TYR A 8 7.81 2.93 -4.93
N ALA A 9 8.46 1.76 -4.90
CA ALA A 9 8.15 0.68 -5.84
C ALA A 9 6.73 0.12 -5.63
N VAL A 10 6.26 0.07 -4.38
CA VAL A 10 4.87 -0.31 -4.06
C VAL A 10 3.89 0.76 -4.52
N ALA A 11 4.23 2.05 -4.35
CA ALA A 11 3.41 3.16 -4.80
C ALA A 11 3.32 3.23 -6.33
N ASP A 12 4.44 3.01 -7.03
CA ASP A 12 4.51 2.97 -8.50
C ASP A 12 3.65 1.84 -9.05
N THR A 13 3.77 0.62 -8.48
CA THR A 13 2.93 -0.52 -8.89
C THR A 13 1.43 -0.21 -8.80
N LEU A 14 1.00 0.49 -7.73
CA LEU A 14 -0.39 0.90 -7.57
C LEU A 14 -0.77 2.03 -8.54
N THR A 15 0.11 3.01 -8.75
CA THR A 15 -0.13 4.13 -9.66
C THR A 15 -0.25 3.64 -11.10
N ASP A 16 0.65 2.75 -11.53
CA ASP A 16 0.68 2.15 -12.88
C ASP A 16 -0.56 1.29 -13.16
N THR A 17 -1.21 0.79 -12.12
CA THR A 17 -2.45 0.01 -12.22
C THR A 17 -3.72 0.85 -12.01
N GLY A 18 -3.58 2.18 -11.98
CA GLY A 18 -4.72 3.12 -11.95
C GLY A 18 -5.20 3.49 -10.55
N HIS A 19 -4.45 3.16 -9.49
CA HIS A 19 -4.75 3.56 -8.13
C HIS A 19 -3.89 4.78 -7.73
N PRO A 20 -4.45 6.01 -7.66
CA PRO A 20 -3.66 7.21 -7.42
C PRO A 20 -3.14 7.29 -5.98
N SER A 21 -1.99 7.95 -5.80
CA SER A 21 -1.44 8.28 -4.48
C SER A 21 -2.14 9.49 -3.86
N SER A 22 -2.37 9.45 -2.55
CA SER A 22 -2.90 10.61 -1.79
C SER A 22 -1.84 11.68 -1.51
N THR A 23 -0.54 11.35 -1.62
CA THR A 23 0.58 12.23 -1.25
C THR A 23 1.18 13.03 -2.40
N HIS A 24 0.86 12.68 -3.66
CA HIS A 24 1.56 13.23 -4.84
C HIS A 24 0.87 14.44 -5.49
N ARG A 25 -0.20 14.98 -4.88
CA ARG A 25 -1.02 16.04 -5.48
C ARG A 25 -0.88 17.38 -4.75
N HIS A 26 -0.96 18.48 -5.51
CA HIS A 26 -0.99 19.85 -4.98
C HIS A 26 -2.22 20.16 -4.13
N THR A 27 -3.29 19.39 -4.30
CA THR A 27 -4.50 19.44 -3.49
C THR A 27 -4.77 18.04 -2.96
N TRP A 28 -5.19 17.93 -1.70
CA TRP A 28 -5.55 16.65 -1.11
C TRP A 28 -6.61 15.94 -1.95
N ALA A 29 -6.40 14.65 -2.21
CA ALA A 29 -7.35 13.78 -2.89
C ALA A 29 -7.28 12.37 -2.30
N PRO A 30 -8.39 11.60 -2.36
CA PRO A 30 -8.38 10.22 -1.92
C PRO A 30 -7.40 9.34 -2.71
N GLY A 31 -6.77 8.38 -2.05
CA GLY A 31 -5.79 7.52 -2.70
C GLY A 31 -4.97 6.66 -1.74
N HIS A 32 -4.00 5.96 -2.31
CA HIS A 32 -3.11 5.11 -1.54
C HIS A 32 -2.02 5.95 -0.84
N ARG A 33 -1.69 5.58 0.40
CA ARG A 33 -0.58 6.16 1.17
C ARG A 33 0.37 5.08 1.61
N VAL A 34 1.62 5.17 1.16
CA VAL A 34 2.65 4.17 1.44
C VAL A 34 3.67 4.74 2.43
N HIS A 35 4.12 3.91 3.38
CA HIS A 35 5.17 4.26 4.33
C HIS A 35 6.19 3.13 4.46
N GLN A 36 7.47 3.48 4.44
CA GLN A 36 8.55 2.54 4.71
C GLN A 36 8.60 2.22 6.20
N ALA A 37 8.22 1.00 6.61
CA ALA A 37 8.31 0.59 8.01
C ALA A 37 9.69 -0.01 8.37
N SER A 38 10.31 -0.72 7.43
CA SER A 38 11.67 -1.26 7.52
C SER A 38 12.20 -1.54 6.11
N PRO A 39 13.49 -1.84 5.89
CA PRO A 39 14.03 -2.09 4.54
C PRO A 39 13.33 -3.19 3.72
N ARG A 40 12.53 -4.04 4.36
CA ARG A 40 11.79 -5.16 3.75
C ARG A 40 10.30 -5.14 4.05
N THR A 41 9.80 -4.10 4.69
CA THR A 41 8.40 -4.02 5.08
C THR A 41 7.87 -2.64 4.80
N VAL A 42 6.79 -2.61 4.03
CA VAL A 42 6.08 -1.41 3.64
C VAL A 42 4.67 -1.49 4.25
N ARG A 43 4.19 -0.37 4.79
CA ARG A 43 2.82 -0.23 5.26
C ARG A 43 2.04 0.63 4.29
N LEU A 44 0.81 0.23 4.03
CA LEU A 44 -0.06 0.86 3.06
C LEU A 44 -1.45 1.11 3.68
N TRP A 45 -1.96 2.32 3.47
CA TRP A 45 -3.31 2.74 3.85
C TRP A 45 -4.05 3.28 2.62
N HIS A 46 -5.37 3.34 2.71
CA HIS A 46 -6.19 4.16 1.82
C HIS A 46 -6.58 5.43 2.57
N ASP A 47 -6.25 6.62 2.04
CA ASP A 47 -6.78 7.89 2.52
C ASP A 47 -8.07 8.19 1.75
N GLY A 48 -9.24 8.08 2.38
CA GLY A 48 -10.53 8.28 1.72
C GLY A 48 -11.64 7.42 2.32
N PRO A 49 -12.88 7.54 1.80
CA PRO A 49 -13.98 6.64 2.14
C PRO A 49 -13.69 5.20 1.68
N ASP A 50 -14.49 4.24 2.16
CA ASP A 50 -14.44 2.84 1.72
C ASP A 50 -13.05 2.18 1.87
N GLU A 51 -12.33 2.55 2.93
CA GLU A 51 -10.95 2.13 3.18
C GLU A 51 -10.75 0.62 3.00
N GLN A 52 -11.61 -0.20 3.59
CA GLN A 52 -11.48 -1.65 3.53
C GLN A 52 -11.59 -2.18 2.10
N GLN A 53 -12.57 -1.70 1.32
CA GLN A 53 -12.77 -2.12 -0.06
C GLN A 53 -11.54 -1.75 -0.92
N HIS A 54 -11.01 -0.54 -0.72
CA HIS A 54 -9.79 -0.12 -1.42
C HIS A 54 -8.57 -0.92 -1.01
N LEU A 55 -8.40 -1.24 0.28
CA LEU A 55 -7.31 -2.10 0.72
C LEU A 55 -7.43 -3.51 0.12
N ASP A 56 -8.63 -4.07 -0.01
CA ASP A 56 -8.81 -5.37 -0.66
C ASP A 56 -8.41 -5.34 -2.15
N LEU A 57 -8.75 -4.25 -2.87
CA LEU A 57 -8.30 -4.02 -4.24
C LEU A 57 -6.77 -3.90 -4.34
N TYR A 58 -6.15 -3.08 -3.48
CA TYR A 58 -4.70 -2.92 -3.45
C TYR A 58 -3.99 -4.23 -3.13
N ALA A 59 -4.56 -5.04 -2.23
CA ALA A 59 -4.01 -6.35 -1.90
C ALA A 59 -4.06 -7.30 -3.10
N ALA A 60 -5.14 -7.30 -3.87
CA ALA A 60 -5.25 -8.11 -5.09
C ALA A 60 -4.20 -7.71 -6.13
N VAL A 61 -4.06 -6.41 -6.40
CA VAL A 61 -3.07 -5.87 -7.35
C VAL A 61 -1.64 -6.21 -6.93
N LEU A 62 -1.28 -5.95 -5.68
CA LEU A 62 0.08 -6.19 -5.19
C LEU A 62 0.41 -7.68 -5.14
N ARG A 63 -0.55 -8.55 -4.81
CA ARG A 63 -0.37 -10.01 -4.91
C ARG A 63 -0.16 -10.46 -6.35
N ALA A 64 -0.91 -9.91 -7.30
CA ALA A 64 -0.72 -10.20 -8.73
C ALA A 64 0.66 -9.75 -9.23
N ALA A 65 1.20 -8.65 -8.68
CA ALA A 65 2.57 -8.19 -8.93
C ALA A 65 3.67 -9.02 -8.21
N GLY A 66 3.30 -10.04 -7.43
CA GLY A 66 4.25 -10.96 -6.77
C GLY A 66 4.65 -10.56 -5.35
N TYR A 67 4.04 -9.52 -4.77
CA TYR A 67 4.27 -9.18 -3.37
C TYR A 67 3.51 -10.10 -2.41
N ILE A 68 4.08 -10.29 -1.22
CA ILE A 68 3.38 -10.89 -0.09
C ILE A 68 2.63 -9.77 0.63
N VAL A 69 1.30 -9.87 0.69
CA VAL A 69 0.44 -8.85 1.30
C VAL A 69 -0.41 -9.44 2.43
N ILE A 70 -0.26 -8.87 3.62
CA ILE A 70 -0.98 -9.26 4.84
C ILE A 70 -1.86 -8.08 5.27
N ALA A 71 -3.16 -8.32 5.44
CA ALA A 71 -4.04 -7.33 6.03
C ALA A 71 -3.82 -7.25 7.54
N GLU A 72 -3.59 -6.05 8.05
CA GLU A 72 -3.46 -5.76 9.47
C GLU A 72 -4.65 -4.90 9.90
N HIS A 73 -5.39 -5.37 10.91
CA HIS A 73 -6.46 -4.61 11.56
C HIS A 73 -6.23 -4.56 13.07
N PRO A 74 -5.23 -3.77 13.54
CA PRO A 74 -4.96 -3.67 14.97
C PRO A 74 -6.15 -3.01 15.68
N ARG A 75 -6.55 -3.54 16.84
CA ARG A 75 -7.67 -2.98 17.62
C ARG A 75 -7.44 -1.50 17.91
N GLY A 76 -8.45 -0.67 17.60
CA GLY A 76 -8.40 0.78 17.81
C GLY A 76 -7.48 1.54 16.85
N GLN A 77 -6.95 0.89 15.81
CA GLN A 77 -6.15 1.52 14.76
C GLN A 77 -6.82 1.38 13.40
N ARG A 78 -6.39 2.24 12.48
CA ARG A 78 -6.82 2.23 11.09
C ARG A 78 -6.39 0.93 10.38
N PRO A 79 -7.26 0.31 9.55
CA PRO A 79 -6.87 -0.82 8.74
C PRO A 79 -5.70 -0.48 7.83
N ARG A 80 -4.81 -1.44 7.61
CA ARG A 80 -3.64 -1.25 6.75
C ARG A 80 -3.17 -2.56 6.15
N LEU A 81 -2.38 -2.47 5.09
CA LEU A 81 -1.69 -3.60 4.52
C LEU A 81 -0.22 -3.57 4.92
N ARG A 82 0.30 -4.73 5.29
CA ARG A 82 1.73 -5.01 5.38
C ARG A 82 2.15 -5.69 4.10
N VAL A 83 3.05 -5.04 3.37
CA VAL A 83 3.60 -5.51 2.10
C VAL A 83 5.05 -5.92 2.32
N THR A 84 5.37 -7.14 1.90
CA THR A 84 6.71 -7.73 1.89
C THR A 84 6.94 -8.43 0.55
N HIS A 85 8.14 -8.93 0.33
CA HIS A 85 8.56 -9.62 -0.88
C HIS A 85 9.26 -10.91 -0.44
N ARG A 86 9.24 -11.93 -1.30
CA ARG A 86 9.98 -13.17 -1.06
C ARG A 86 11.49 -12.94 -1.03
#